data_AF-A0A7Y5SX86-F1
#
_entry.id   AF-A0A7Y5SX86-F1
#
_cell.length_a   1.000
_cell.length_b   1.000
_cell.length_c   1.000
_cell.angle_alpha   90.00
_cell.angle_beta   90.00
_cell.angle_gamma   90.00
#
_symmetry.space_group_name_H-M   'P 1'
#
loop_
_entity.id
_entity.type
_entity.pdbx_description
1 polymer ?
#
loop_
_entity_poly.entity_id
_entity_poly.type
_entity_poly.pdbx_seq_one_letter_code
_entity_poly.pdbx_strand_id
1 'polypeptide(L)' 'MTLAYLPFLDPINANDWWFLLIIPLALGISLAYKAVRVLDERTILRQALVMTVQIVLAMIALGFGCYLFVEQVLPRIAPY' A
#
# COMPACT_ATOMS: atom_id res chain seq x y z
N MET A 1 -12.49 -16.91 -24.92
CA MET A 1 -13.48 -17.68 -24.11
C MET A 1 -13.43 -17.14 -22.69
N THR A 2 -14.34 -16.23 -22.33
CA THR A 2 -14.31 -15.46 -21.07
C THR A 2 -15.57 -15.68 -20.22
N LEU A 3 -16.22 -16.85 -20.34
CA LEU A 3 -17.56 -17.07 -19.79
C LEU A 3 -17.63 -17.97 -18.54
N ALA A 4 -16.49 -18.35 -17.96
CA ALA A 4 -16.44 -19.10 -16.71
C ALA A 4 -15.50 -18.42 -15.69
N TYR A 5 -15.58 -17.09 -15.57
CA TYR A 5 -15.03 -16.41 -14.41
C TYR A 5 -16.05 -16.57 -13.27
N LEU A 6 -15.69 -17.33 -12.25
CA LEU A 6 -16.46 -17.41 -11.03
C LEU A 6 -15.96 -16.34 -10.07
N PRO A 7 -16.68 -15.21 -9.90
CA PRO A 7 -16.30 -14.23 -8.89
C PRO A 7 -16.19 -14.94 -7.52
N PHE A 8 -15.17 -14.57 -6.75
CA PHE A 8 -14.78 -15.16 -5.45
C PHE A 8 -14.05 -16.52 -5.47
N LEU A 9 -14.20 -17.33 -6.53
CA LEU A 9 -13.46 -18.59 -6.68
C LEU A 9 -12.22 -18.42 -7.54
N ASP A 10 -12.33 -17.64 -8.62
CA ASP A 10 -11.21 -17.36 -9.51
C ASP A 10 -10.51 -16.06 -9.09
N PRO A 11 -9.16 -16.04 -9.06
CA PRO A 11 -8.43 -14.82 -8.79
C PRO A 11 -8.66 -13.81 -9.92
N ILE A 12 -8.93 -12.57 -9.54
CA ILE A 12 -8.93 -11.48 -10.50
C ILE A 12 -7.51 -11.33 -11.06
N ASN A 13 -7.39 -11.24 -12.39
CA ASN A 13 -6.11 -11.06 -13.04
C ASN A 13 -5.66 -9.58 -12.95
N ALA A 14 -5.35 -9.15 -11.72
CA ALA A 14 -4.84 -7.82 -11.39
C ALA A 14 -3.42 -7.87 -10.79
N ASN A 15 -2.73 -9.00 -10.97
CA ASN A 15 -1.40 -9.22 -10.41
C ASN A 15 -0.39 -8.17 -10.90
N ASP A 16 -0.46 -7.71 -12.14
CA ASP A 16 0.47 -6.69 -12.65
C ASP A 16 0.20 -5.30 -12.06
N TRP A 17 -1.01 -5.07 -11.54
CA TRP A 17 -1.51 -3.78 -11.06
C TRP A 17 -1.52 -3.68 -9.53
N TRP A 18 -1.01 -4.69 -8.83
CA TRP A 18 -1.11 -4.80 -7.38
C TRP A 18 -0.54 -3.59 -6.63
N PHE A 19 0.56 -3.01 -7.11
CA PHE A 19 1.15 -1.81 -6.54
C PHE A 19 0.22 -0.59 -6.65
N LEU A 20 -0.51 -0.45 -7.76
CA LEU A 20 -1.44 0.65 -7.98
C LEU A 20 -2.66 0.53 -7.06
N LEU A 21 -3.07 -0.69 -6.72
CA LEU A 21 -4.18 -0.96 -5.79
C LEU A 21 -3.86 -0.53 -4.34
N ILE A 22 -2.59 -0.32 -3.98
CA ILE A 22 -2.19 0.22 -2.67
C ILE A 22 -2.69 1.66 -2.50
N ILE A 23 -2.69 2.46 -3.55
CA ILE A 23 -3.11 3.87 -3.48
C ILE A 23 -4.59 4.02 -3.09
N PRO A 24 -5.57 3.40 -3.79
CA PRO A 24 -6.97 3.48 -3.39
C PRO A 24 -7.24 2.81 -2.04
N LEU A 25 -6.50 1.74 -1.70
CA LEU A 25 -6.60 1.10 -0.39
C LEU A 25 -6.16 2.05 0.73
N ALA A 26 -4.97 2.66 0.61
CA ALA A 26 -4.46 3.61 1.58
C ALA A 26 -5.35 4.85 1.69
N LEU A 27 -5.94 5.30 0.58
CA LEU A 27 -6.92 6.38 0.58
C LEU A 27 -8.20 6.02 1.32
N GLY A 28 -8.74 4.82 1.08
CA GLY A 28 -9.93 4.33 1.78
C GLY A 28 -9.71 4.22 3.29
N ILE A 29 -8.58 3.64 3.70
CA ILE A 29 -8.19 3.53 5.12
C ILE A 29 -8.02 4.92 5.75
N SER A 30 -7.31 5.82 5.07
CA SER A 30 -7.06 7.18 5.57
C SER A 30 -8.35 7.98 5.70
N LEU A 31 -9.27 7.85 4.74
CA LEU A 31 -10.57 8.52 4.78
C LEU A 31 -11.44 7.96 5.90
N ALA A 32 -11.53 6.63 6.04
CA ALA A 32 -12.29 5.99 7.12
C ALA A 32 -11.76 6.39 8.51
N TYR A 33 -10.43 6.39 8.68
CA TYR A 33 -9.80 6.82 9.93
C TYR A 33 -10.05 8.30 10.24
N LYS A 34 -9.85 9.18 9.25
CA LYS A 34 -10.01 10.62 9.43
C LYS A 34 -11.47 11.03 9.63
N ALA A 35 -12.42 10.31 9.04
CA ALA A 35 -13.85 10.55 9.22
C ALA A 35 -14.30 10.37 10.68
N VAL A 36 -13.71 9.41 11.41
CA VAL A 36 -14.02 9.18 12.83
C VAL A 36 -13.22 10.10 13.75
N ARG A 37 -11.99 10.45 13.36
CA ARG A 37 -11.03 11.12 14.26
C ARG A 37 -11.02 12.65 14.14
N VAL A 38 -11.36 13.21 12.99
CA VAL A 38 -11.25 14.66 12.73
C VAL A 38 -12.61 15.32 12.85
N LEU A 39 -12.69 16.35 13.70
CA LEU A 39 -13.91 17.13 13.94
C LEU A 39 -14.17 18.17 12.84
N ASP A 40 -13.13 18.66 12.16
CA ASP A 40 -13.25 19.67 11.11
C ASP A 40 -13.37 19.03 9.72
N GLU A 41 -14.60 18.92 9.25
CA GLU A 41 -14.99 18.31 7.98
C GLU A 41 -14.25 18.90 6.77
N ARG A 42 -13.92 20.20 6.79
CA ARG A 42 -13.24 20.88 5.67
C ARG A 42 -11.82 20.39 5.46
N THR A 43 -11.20 19.84 6.51
CA THR A 43 -9.81 19.38 6.46
C THR A 43 -9.67 17.87 6.26
N ILE A 44 -10.76 17.11 6.37
CA ILE A 44 -10.74 15.64 6.30
C ILE A 44 -10.08 15.16 5.01
N LEU A 45 -10.50 15.66 3.84
CA LEU A 45 -9.96 15.24 2.56
C LEU A 45 -8.47 15.54 2.43
N ARG A 46 -8.05 16.76 2.81
CA ARG A 46 -6.63 17.15 2.77
C ARG A 46 -5.79 16.27 3.72
N GLN A 47 -6.27 16.03 4.93
CA GLN A 47 -5.57 15.20 5.91
C GLN A 47 -5.52 13.73 5.49
N ALA A 48 -6.59 13.21 4.88
CA ALA A 48 -6.63 11.86 4.34
C ALA A 48 -5.63 11.71 3.20
N LEU A 49 -5.56 12.65 2.26
CA LEU A 49 -4.56 12.63 1.18
C LEU A 49 -3.12 12.66 1.69
N VAL A 50 -2.84 13.51 2.69
CA VAL A 50 -1.51 13.55 3.32
C VAL A 50 -1.18 12.20 3.97
N MET A 51 -2.13 11.61 4.71
CA MET A 51 -1.94 10.29 5.33
C MET A 51 -1.74 9.19 4.29
N THR A 52 -2.48 9.20 3.19
CA THR A 52 -2.28 8.28 2.05
C THR A 52 -0.86 8.37 1.50
N VAL A 53 -0.37 9.59 1.25
CA VAL A 53 1.00 9.81 0.76
C VAL A 53 2.03 9.29 1.78
N GLN A 54 1.81 9.55 3.07
CA GLN A 54 2.68 9.04 4.14
C GLN A 54 2.72 7.51 4.17
N ILE A 55 1.57 6.83 4.07
CA ILE A 55 1.49 5.36 4.03
C ILE A 55 2.26 4.82 2.83
N VAL A 56 2.02 5.36 1.63
CA VAL A 56 2.68 4.90 0.40
C VAL A 56 4.19 5.11 0.49
N LEU A 57 4.64 6.29 0.93
CA LEU A 57 6.07 6.57 1.10
C LEU A 57 6.71 5.68 2.16
N ALA A 58 6.03 5.41 3.27
CA ALA A 58 6.51 4.52 4.31
C ALA A 58 6.67 3.08 3.79
N MET A 59 5.71 2.59 3.01
CA MET A 59 5.81 1.26 2.39
C MET A 59 6.98 1.17 1.41
N ILE A 60 7.18 2.19 0.57
CA ILE A 60 8.33 2.26 -0.35
C ILE A 60 9.64 2.27 0.44
N ALA A 61 9.73 3.12 1.47
CA ALA A 61 10.92 3.23 2.31
C ALA A 61 11.23 1.92 3.05
N LEU A 62 10.21 1.22 3.56
CA LEU A 62 10.36 -0.10 4.19
C LEU A 62 10.86 -1.16 3.19
N GLY A 63 10.25 -1.24 2.01
CA GLY A 63 10.67 -2.18 0.97
C GLY A 63 12.11 -1.92 0.52
N PHE A 64 12.45 -0.65 0.28
CA PHE A 64 13.81 -0.23 -0.06
C PHE A 64 14.80 -0.51 1.07
N GLY A 65 14.41 -0.25 2.32
CA GLY A 65 15.22 -0.56 3.50
C GLY A 65 15.50 -2.05 3.65
N CYS A 66 14.50 -2.91 3.44
CA CYS A 66 14.67 -4.36 3.41
C CYS A 66 15.62 -4.80 2.29
N TYR A 67 15.48 -4.23 1.09
CA TYR A 67 16.37 -4.52 -0.04
C TYR A 67 17.83 -4.17 0.30
N LEU A 68 18.08 -2.95 0.78
CA LEU A 68 19.42 -2.53 1.20
C LEU A 68 19.97 -3.38 2.34
N PHE A 69 19.12 -3.75 3.29
CA PHE A 69 19.50 -4.61 4.41
C PHE A 69 19.95 -5.98 3.89
N VAL A 70 19.17 -6.61 3.02
CA VAL A 70 19.52 -7.91 2.45
C VAL A 70 20.78 -7.82 1.58
N GLU A 71 20.92 -6.80 0.75
CA GLU A 71 22.07 -6.69 -0.16
C GLU A 71 23.37 -6.27 0.56
N GLN A 72 23.30 -5.41 1.57
CA GLN A 72 24.50 -4.86 2.21
C GLN A 72 24.86 -5.53 3.53
N VAL A 73 23.87 -5.93 4.33
CA VAL A 73 24.08 -6.46 5.68
C VAL A 73 24.27 -7.97 5.62
N LEU A 74 23.48 -8.69 4.82
CA LEU A 74 23.57 -10.15 4.72
C LEU A 74 24.96 -10.65 4.27
N PRO A 75 25.61 -10.10 3.22
CA PRO A 75 26.92 -10.61 2.78
C PRO A 75 28.04 -10.35 3.78
N ARG A 76 27.88 -9.31 4.62
CA ARG A 76 28.86 -8.98 5.66
C ARG A 76 28.77 -9.90 6.87
N ILE A 77 27.61 -10.51 7.12
CA ILE A 77 27.36 -11.40 8.27
C ILE A 77 27.57 -12.86 7.89
N ALA A 78 27.16 -13.26 6.69
CA ALA A 78 27.31 -14.63 6.18
C ALA A 78 27.93 -14.57 4.77
N PRO A 79 29.27 -14.48 4.68
CA PRO A 79 29.97 -14.61 3.41
C PRO A 79 29.91 -16.08 2.99
N TYR A 80 28.96 -16.44 2.13
CA TYR A 80 28.98 -17.68 1.38
C TYR A 80 29.63 -17.45 0.02
#